data_AF-A0A7X8H0U0-F1
#
_entry.id   AF-A0A7X8H0U0-F1
#
_cell.length_a   1.000
_cell.length_b   1.000
_cell.length_c   1.000
_cell.angle_alpha   90.00
_cell.angle_beta   90.00
_cell.angle_gamma   90.00
#
_symmetry.space_group_name_H-M   'P 1'
#
loop_
_entity.id
_entity.type
_entity.pdbx_description
1 polymer ?
#
loop_
_entity_poly.entity_id
_entity_poly.type
_entity_poly.pdbx_seq_one_letter_code
_entity_poly.pdbx_strand_id
1 'polypeptide(L)' 'CPKCESIDKANRQQDKHLFTCQNCGYQSNDDRVAAINIKELGHRYLSSEKKPRFEKVVPIQNY' A
#
# COMPACT_ATOMS: atom_id res chain seq x y z
N CYS A 1 0.54 -2.27 -0.58
CA CYS A 1 1.52 -2.79 -1.56
C CYS A 1 1.05 -2.35 -2.94
N PRO A 2 1.88 -1.74 -3.79
CA PRO A 2 1.40 -1.27 -5.11
C PRO A 2 1.06 -2.41 -6.09
N LYS A 3 1.43 -3.67 -5.78
CA LYS A 3 1.11 -4.83 -6.62
C LYS A 3 -0.14 -5.60 -6.19
N CYS A 4 -0.28 -5.85 -4.89
CA CYS A 4 -1.33 -6.74 -4.37
C CYS A 4 -2.19 -6.07 -3.30
N GLU A 5 -2.09 -4.74 -3.17
CA GLU A 5 -2.84 -3.87 -2.27
C GLU A 5 -2.70 -4.14 -0.76
N SER A 6 -2.07 -5.25 -0.33
CA SER A 6 -1.87 -5.58 1.08
C SER A 6 -1.18 -4.46 1.87
N ILE A 7 -1.72 -4.17 3.06
CA ILE A 7 -1.23 -3.11 3.94
C ILE A 7 -0.68 -3.74 5.21
N ASP A 8 0.64 -3.74 5.33
CA ASP A 8 1.35 -4.14 6.54
C ASP A 8 2.49 -3.15 6.79
N LYS A 9 2.64 -2.69 8.04
CA LYS A 9 3.73 -1.81 8.45
C LYS A 9 5.07 -2.54 8.38
N ALA A 10 5.09 -3.85 8.63
CA ALA A 10 6.28 -4.69 8.51
C ALA A 10 6.81 -4.78 7.07
N ASN A 11 6.04 -4.34 6.07
CA ASN A 11 6.52 -4.24 4.70
C ASN A 11 7.57 -3.13 4.52
N ARG A 12 7.72 -2.19 5.46
CA ARG A 12 8.64 -1.05 5.36
C ARG A 12 9.79 -1.19 6.36
N GLN A 13 11.03 -1.17 5.87
CA GLN A 13 12.26 -1.06 6.65
C GLN A 13 12.82 0.36 6.44
N GLN A 14 12.33 1.30 7.25
CA GLN A 14 12.59 2.73 7.09
C GLN A 14 14.07 3.09 7.27
N ASP A 15 14.79 2.37 8.13
CA ASP A 15 16.23 2.51 8.36
C ASP A 15 17.07 2.21 7.10
N LYS A 16 16.55 1.37 6.21
CA LYS A 16 17.24 0.95 4.97
C LYS A 16 16.61 1.52 3.71
N HIS A 17 15.59 2.38 3.84
CA HIS A 17 14.77 2.86 2.74
C HIS A 17 14.26 1.74 1.82
N LEU A 18 13.88 0.60 2.42
CA LEU A 18 13.48 -0.61 1.71
C LEU A 18 12.03 -0.98 2.00
N PHE A 19 11.30 -1.32 0.94
CA PHE A 19 9.99 -1.93 1.02
C PHE A 19 10.04 -3.36 0.50
N THR A 20 9.50 -4.30 1.26
CA THR A 20 9.29 -5.71 0.88
C THR A 20 7.90 -6.14 1.29
N CYS A 21 7.03 -6.45 0.31
CA CYS A 21 5.70 -6.96 0.58
C CYS A 21 5.75 -8.39 1.12
N GLN A 22 5.32 -8.61 2.35
CA GLN A 22 5.23 -9.95 2.97
C GLN A 22 4.20 -10.86 2.27
N ASN A 23 3.19 -10.28 1.61
CA ASN A 23 2.15 -11.04 0.93
C ASN A 23 2.54 -11.54 -0.47
N CYS A 24 3.27 -10.73 -1.25
CA CYS A 24 3.54 -11.02 -2.66
C CYS A 24 5.01 -10.91 -3.08
N GLY A 25 5.92 -10.65 -2.12
CA GLY A 25 7.35 -10.55 -2.37
C GLY A 25 7.81 -9.32 -3.15
N TYR A 26 6.93 -8.37 -3.49
CA TYR A 26 7.31 -7.15 -4.22
C TYR A 26 8.32 -6.33 -3.42
N GLN A 27 9.46 -5.99 -4.03
CA GLN A 27 10.49 -5.16 -3.43
C GLN A 27 10.74 -3.88 -4.23
N SER A 28 11.01 -2.79 -3.52
CA SER A 28 11.39 -1.49 -4.08
C SER A 28 11.91 -0.59 -2.96
N ASN A 29 12.57 0.52 -3.28
CA ASN A 29 12.76 1.60 -2.32
C ASN A 29 11.40 2.08 -1.76
N ASP A 30 11.36 2.36 -0.47
CA ASP A 30 10.10 2.64 0.25
C ASP A 30 9.53 4.03 -0.02
N ASP A 31 10.36 5.02 -0.34
CA ASP A 31 9.96 6.35 -0.79
C ASP A 31 9.34 6.29 -2.19
N ARG A 32 9.92 5.49 -3.10
CA ARG A 32 9.33 5.20 -4.41
C ARG A 32 7.95 4.54 -4.27
N VAL A 33 7.80 3.58 -3.35
CA VAL A 33 6.50 2.96 -3.06
C VAL A 33 5.48 3.96 -2.54
N ALA A 34 5.90 4.88 -1.66
CA ALA A 34 5.04 5.95 -1.17
C ALA A 34 4.56 6.85 -2.32
N ALA A 35 5.46 7.27 -3.22
CA ALA A 35 5.11 8.09 -4.38
C ALA A 35 4.12 7.40 -5.33
N ILE A 36 4.31 6.10 -5.60
CA ILE A 36 3.38 5.30 -6.41
C ILE A 36 1.99 5.26 -5.77
N ASN A 37 1.92 4.98 -4.47
CA ASN A 37 0.66 4.89 -3.76
C ASN A 37 -0.07 6.24 -3.70
N ILE A 38 0.65 7.36 -3.53
CA ILE A 38 0.07 8.71 -3.57
C ILE A 38 -0.47 9.03 -4.96
N LYS A 39 0.29 8.74 -6.02
CA LYS A 39 -0.15 8.92 -7.41
C LYS A 39 -1.44 8.14 -7.68
N GLU A 40 -1.51 6.90 -7.23
CA GLU A 40 -2.70 6.05 -7.37
C GLU A 40 -3.92 6.64 -6.67
N LEU A 41 -3.77 7.14 -5.44
CA LEU A 41 -4.86 7.86 -4.75
C LEU A 41 -5.30 9.11 -5.52
N GLY A 42 -4.35 9.85 -6.11
CA GLY A 42 -4.65 10.99 -6.98
C GLY A 42 -5.45 10.60 -8.22
N HIS A 43 -5.08 9.50 -8.89
CA HIS A 43 -5.85 8.98 -10.02
C HIS A 43 -7.28 8.59 -9.61
N ARG A 44 -7.44 7.85 -8.50
CA ARG A 44 -8.77 7.45 -7.98
C ARG A 44 -9.65 8.66 -7.66
N TYR A 45 -9.07 9.70 -7.08
CA TYR A 45 -9.76 10.96 -6.83
C TYR A 45 -10.29 11.59 -8.14
N LEU A 46 -9.44 11.67 -9.17
CA LEU A 46 -9.83 12.16 -10.50
C LEU A 46 -10.89 11.28 -11.17
N SER A 47 -10.94 9.98 -10.83
CA SER A 47 -11.98 9.04 -11.26
C SER A 47 -13.29 9.11 -10.44
N SER A 48 -13.53 10.20 -9.71
CA SER A 48 -14.74 10.47 -8.91
C SER A 48 -14.83 9.77 -7.54
N GLU A 49 -13.78 9.10 -7.07
CA GLU A 49 -13.73 8.64 -5.68
C GLU A 49 -13.49 9.84 -4.75
N LYS A 50 -14.49 10.27 -3.97
CA LYS A 50 -14.40 11.53 -3.20
C LYS A 50 -13.30 11.54 -2.12
N LYS A 51 -12.96 10.38 -1.56
CA LYS A 51 -12.00 10.22 -0.45
C LYS A 51 -11.24 8.91 -0.58
N PRO A 52 -10.36 8.77 -1.60
CA PRO A 52 -9.67 7.52 -1.84
C PRO A 52 -8.70 7.21 -0.71
N ARG A 53 -8.69 5.95 -0.30
CA ARG A 53 -7.76 5.43 0.70
C ARG A 53 -7.54 3.94 0.49
N PHE A 54 -6.39 3.46 0.94
CA PHE A 54 -6.16 2.03 1.06
C PHE A 54 -6.76 1.56 2.39
N GLU A 55 -7.58 0.50 2.36
CA GLU A 55 -8.21 -0.07 3.55
C GLU A 55 -7.53 -1.40 3.93
N LYS A 56 -7.32 -1.61 5.23
CA LYS A 56 -6.85 -2.92 5.72
C LYS A 56 -8.00 -3.90 5.60
N VAL A 57 -7.80 -5.02 4.92
CA VAL A 57 -8.73 -6.13 4.98
C VAL A 57 -8.70 -6.68 6.40
N VAL A 58 -9.76 -6.41 7.17
CA VAL A 58 -9.95 -7.02 8.49
C VAL A 58 -10.47 -8.43 8.24
N PRO A 59 -9.84 -9.49 8.78
CA PRO A 59 -10.40 -10.83 8.69
C PRO A 59 -11.80 -10.82 9.31
N ILE A 60 -12.79 -11.31 8.58
CA ILE A 60 -14.15 -11.47 9.11
C ILE A 60 -14.04 -12.49 10.25
N GLN A 61 -14.08 -12.02 11.50
CA GLN A 61 -14.21 -12.89 12.65
C GLN A 61 -15.65 -13.41 12.64
N ASN A 62 -15.85 -14.61 12.09
CA ASN A 62 -17.09 -15.34 12.26
C ASN A 62 -17.19 -15.73 13.74
N TYR A 63 -18.14 -15.12 14.46
CA TYR A 63 -18.59 -15.55 15.78
C TYR A 63 -19.73 -16.56 15.64
#